data_AF-A0A7C1KNI3-F1
#
_entry.id   AF-A0A7C1KNI3-F1
#
_cell.length_a   1.000
_cell.length_b   1.000
_cell.length_c   1.000
_cell.angle_alpha   90.00
_cell.angle_beta   90.00
_cell.angle_gamma   90.00
#
_symmetry.space_group_name_H-M   'P 1'
#
loop_
_entity.id
_entity.type
_entity.pdbx_description
1 polymer ?
#
loop_
_entity_poly.entity_id
_entity_poly.type
_entity_poly.pdbx_seq_one_letter_code
_entity_poly.pdbx_strand_id
1 'polypeptide(L)'
;MLKFVEFWKRIKGCYPTYLLFDSKLTTYQNLSQLNQRDIYFITIRKRGTNLLKQALSKPKTAWQECRIDTPKRRFQKVKFIDTPITIKDYEGKIRQLIIKDLGRESPTFMLSNDIKSSARNIITLYSQRARIENSIGENVNFFHLDCLSSDLALNVDFDVTTTVLASLLYRMLASKLSGFESYGPKLLFRKFILSKATVMVTPQAIKVYFSKRSHNPIVKAAALDKTAPPVTWLGNRRTLLIYP
;
A
#
# COMPACT_ATOMS: atom_id res chain seq x y z
N MET A 1 14.25 -6.08 -7.19
CA MET A 1 13.13 -7.05 -7.04
C MET A 1 13.56 -8.34 -6.34
N LEU A 2 14.47 -9.14 -6.91
CA LEU A 2 14.84 -10.45 -6.34
C LEU A 2 15.39 -10.37 -4.90
N LYS A 3 16.22 -9.37 -4.59
CA LYS A 3 16.69 -9.11 -3.22
C LYS A 3 15.54 -8.94 -2.22
N PHE A 4 14.43 -8.31 -2.62
CA PHE A 4 13.24 -8.15 -1.78
C PHE A 4 12.53 -9.50 -1.56
N VAL A 5 12.45 -10.33 -2.60
CA VAL A 5 11.87 -11.68 -2.51
C VAL A 5 12.66 -12.57 -1.56
N GLU A 6 13.99 -12.53 -1.63
CA GLU A 6 14.87 -13.27 -0.71
C GLU A 6 14.74 -12.74 0.73
N PHE A 7 14.73 -11.42 0.88
CA PHE A 7 14.50 -10.78 2.18
C PHE A 7 13.16 -11.20 2.79
N TRP A 8 12.08 -11.22 1.99
CA TRP A 8 10.77 -11.66 2.41
C TRP A 8 10.78 -13.11 2.86
N LYS A 9 11.37 -14.01 2.07
CA LYS A 9 11.52 -15.43 2.43
C LYS A 9 12.29 -15.61 3.73
N ARG A 10 13.36 -14.85 3.93
CA ARG A 10 14.14 -14.90 5.18
C ARG A 10 13.31 -14.52 6.41
N ILE A 11 12.42 -13.55 6.30
CA ILE A 11 11.61 -13.06 7.43
C ILE A 11 10.33 -13.89 7.64
N LYS A 12 9.70 -14.35 6.56
CA LYS A 12 8.39 -15.01 6.59
C LYS A 12 8.44 -16.53 6.42
N GLY A 13 9.60 -17.08 6.09
CA GLY A 13 9.79 -18.52 5.82
C GLY A 13 9.29 -18.99 4.46
N CYS A 14 8.51 -18.18 3.73
CA CYS A 14 7.94 -18.50 2.42
C CYS A 14 8.11 -17.35 1.42
N TYR A 15 8.04 -17.65 0.12
CA TYR A 15 8.02 -16.61 -0.91
C TYR A 15 6.68 -15.86 -0.92
N PRO A 16 6.66 -14.58 -1.35
CA PRO A 16 5.42 -13.86 -1.54
C PRO A 16 4.60 -14.52 -2.65
N THR A 17 3.30 -14.69 -2.44
CA THR A 17 2.40 -15.28 -3.44
C THR A 17 2.21 -14.35 -4.64
N TYR A 18 2.13 -13.04 -4.40
CA TYR A 18 1.77 -12.05 -5.40
C TYR A 18 2.58 -10.75 -5.24
N LEU A 19 3.10 -10.22 -6.34
CA LEU A 19 3.87 -8.98 -6.37
C LEU A 19 3.28 -7.95 -7.34
N LEU A 20 3.13 -6.71 -6.87
CA LEU A 20 2.62 -5.59 -7.66
C LEU A 20 3.65 -4.47 -7.72
N PHE A 21 4.14 -4.10 -8.91
CA PHE A 21 5.25 -3.15 -9.01
C PHE A 21 5.35 -2.43 -10.37
N ASP A 22 6.03 -1.28 -10.40
CA ASP A 22 6.29 -0.55 -11.64
C ASP A 22 7.35 -1.21 -12.54
N SER A 23 7.22 -0.95 -13.83
CA SER A 23 8.10 -1.31 -14.94
C SER A 23 9.59 -1.00 -14.74
N LYS A 24 9.94 0.00 -13.92
CA LYS A 24 11.33 0.42 -13.70
C LYS A 24 12.08 -0.46 -12.70
N LEU A 25 11.40 -1.34 -11.97
CA LEU A 25 11.97 -2.04 -10.81
C LEU A 25 12.64 -3.38 -11.16
N THR A 26 12.58 -3.82 -12.42
CA THR A 26 13.10 -5.14 -12.80
C THR A 26 13.36 -5.29 -14.31
N THR A 27 14.13 -6.33 -14.67
CA THR A 27 14.39 -6.80 -16.04
C THR A 27 13.47 -7.97 -16.40
N TYR A 28 13.34 -8.31 -17.68
CA TYR A 28 12.58 -9.49 -18.10
C TYR A 28 13.20 -10.80 -17.59
N GLN A 29 14.53 -10.88 -17.52
CA GLN A 29 15.25 -12.00 -16.91
C GLN A 29 14.82 -12.22 -15.44
N ASN A 30 14.70 -11.14 -14.67
CA ASN A 30 14.22 -11.23 -13.30
C ASN A 30 12.74 -11.63 -13.22
N LEU A 31 11.88 -11.22 -14.17
CA LEU A 31 10.50 -11.70 -14.24
C LEU A 31 10.46 -13.21 -14.53
N SER A 32 11.36 -13.71 -15.38
CA SER A 32 11.52 -15.15 -15.64
C SER A 32 11.86 -15.91 -14.35
N GLN A 33 12.78 -15.37 -13.55
CA GLN A 33 13.14 -15.96 -12.26
C GLN A 33 11.98 -15.93 -11.25
N LEU A 34 11.15 -14.88 -11.25
CA LEU A 34 9.92 -14.87 -10.42
C LEU A 34 8.95 -15.96 -10.87
N ASN A 35 8.77 -16.12 -12.18
CA ASN A 35 7.91 -17.13 -12.76
C ASN A 35 8.35 -18.56 -12.40
N GLN A 36 9.66 -18.86 -12.50
CA GLN A 36 10.24 -20.15 -12.12
C GLN A 36 10.12 -20.47 -10.62
N ARG A 37 9.81 -19.47 -9.78
CA ARG A 37 9.63 -19.62 -8.33
C ARG A 37 8.15 -19.65 -7.91
N ASP A 38 7.23 -19.79 -8.87
CA ASP A 38 5.78 -19.74 -8.66
C ASP A 38 5.29 -18.47 -7.97
N ILE A 39 5.99 -17.35 -8.19
CA ILE A 39 5.61 -16.04 -7.67
C ILE A 39 4.79 -15.32 -8.74
N TYR A 40 3.51 -15.06 -8.46
CA TYR A 40 2.69 -14.28 -9.35
C TYR A 40 3.06 -12.81 -9.30
N PHE A 41 2.98 -12.12 -10.43
CA PHE A 41 3.22 -10.69 -10.48
C PHE A 41 2.31 -9.96 -11.47
N ILE A 42 2.12 -8.67 -11.21
CA ILE A 42 1.58 -7.71 -12.19
C ILE A 42 2.52 -6.51 -12.24
N THR A 43 2.93 -6.13 -13.45
CA THR A 43 3.77 -4.96 -13.67
C THR A 43 3.37 -4.19 -14.93
N ILE A 44 3.77 -2.93 -15.01
CA ILE A 44 3.60 -2.13 -16.24
C ILE A 44 4.68 -2.54 -17.23
N ARG A 45 4.32 -2.62 -18.51
CA ARG A 45 5.28 -2.75 -19.60
C ARG A 45 5.65 -1.36 -20.09
N LYS A 46 6.95 -1.06 -20.16
CA LYS A 46 7.38 0.11 -20.93
C LYS A 46 6.96 -0.07 -22.39
N ARG A 47 6.38 0.98 -22.97
CA ARG A 47 5.86 0.98 -24.33
C ARG A 47 6.70 1.91 -25.20
N GLY A 48 7.20 1.38 -26.32
CA GLY A 48 7.77 2.19 -27.40
C GLY A 48 6.68 2.70 -28.34
N THR A 49 7.05 3.62 -29.23
CA THR A 49 6.17 4.18 -30.28
C THR A 49 5.54 3.08 -31.14
N ASN A 50 6.30 2.03 -31.48
CA ASN A 50 5.79 0.90 -32.27
C ASN A 50 4.70 0.10 -31.56
N LEU A 51 4.87 -0.19 -30.26
CA LEU A 51 3.84 -0.90 -29.48
C LEU A 51 2.56 -0.08 -29.37
N LEU A 52 2.69 1.25 -29.19
CA LEU A 52 1.56 2.15 -29.19
C LEU A 52 0.82 2.17 -30.54
N LYS A 53 1.55 2.29 -31.65
CA LYS A 53 0.97 2.23 -33.00
C LYS A 53 0.21 0.93 -33.24
N GLN A 54 0.82 -0.21 -32.88
CA GLN A 54 0.20 -1.53 -33.00
C GLN A 54 -1.07 -1.68 -32.16
N ALA A 55 -1.10 -1.11 -30.95
CA ALA A 55 -2.30 -1.14 -30.11
C ALA A 55 -3.39 -0.22 -30.66
N LEU A 56 -3.03 0.95 -31.20
CA LEU A 56 -3.99 1.89 -31.77
C LEU A 56 -4.57 1.41 -33.10
N SER A 57 -3.84 0.61 -33.88
CA SER A 57 -4.33 0.03 -35.13
C SER A 57 -5.25 -1.18 -34.95
N LYS A 58 -5.44 -1.69 -33.72
CA LYS A 58 -6.35 -2.82 -33.48
C LYS A 58 -7.81 -2.42 -33.72
N PRO A 59 -8.60 -3.26 -34.42
CA PRO A 59 -10.01 -2.98 -34.67
C PRO A 59 -10.80 -2.94 -33.37
N LYS A 60 -11.95 -2.23 -33.35
CA LYS A 60 -12.81 -2.12 -32.17
C LYS A 60 -13.24 -3.49 -31.62
N THR A 61 -13.47 -4.47 -32.49
CA THR A 61 -13.86 -5.84 -32.14
C THR A 61 -12.81 -6.61 -31.34
N ALA A 62 -11.54 -6.21 -31.40
CA ALA A 62 -10.48 -6.83 -30.60
C ALA A 62 -10.53 -6.39 -29.12
N TRP A 63 -11.22 -5.29 -28.81
CA TRP A 63 -11.30 -4.74 -27.47
C TRP A 63 -12.49 -5.35 -26.72
N GLN A 64 -12.19 -5.98 -25.60
CA GLN A 64 -13.19 -6.41 -24.63
C GLN A 64 -13.46 -5.26 -23.64
N GLU A 65 -14.65 -5.24 -23.06
CA GLU A 65 -15.05 -4.25 -22.06
C GLU A 65 -15.23 -4.91 -20.69
N CYS A 66 -14.78 -4.22 -19.64
CA CYS A 66 -15.17 -4.58 -18.28
C CYS A 66 -15.37 -3.33 -17.42
N ARG A 67 -16.08 -3.53 -16.30
CA ARG A 67 -16.29 -2.48 -15.29
C ARG A 67 -15.41 -2.73 -14.07
N ILE A 68 -14.65 -1.73 -13.65
CA ILE A 68 -13.86 -1.75 -12.42
C ILE A 68 -14.69 -1.11 -11.31
N ASP A 69 -15.06 -1.90 -10.31
CA ASP A 69 -15.85 -1.44 -9.16
C ASP A 69 -14.91 -0.92 -8.07
N THR A 70 -14.33 0.26 -8.31
CA THR A 70 -13.57 0.99 -7.28
C THR A 70 -14.39 2.18 -6.80
N PRO A 71 -14.73 2.25 -5.49
CA PRO A 71 -15.46 3.38 -4.93
C PRO A 71 -14.76 4.71 -5.26
N LYS A 72 -15.53 5.71 -5.73
CA LYS A 72 -15.08 7.06 -6.11
C LYS A 72 -14.28 7.19 -7.41
N ARG A 73 -14.10 6.13 -8.21
CA ARG A 73 -13.37 6.25 -9.49
C ARG A 73 -14.26 6.84 -10.58
N ARG A 74 -13.75 7.88 -11.27
CA ARG A 74 -14.42 8.55 -12.42
C ARG A 74 -14.52 7.65 -13.66
N PHE A 75 -13.49 6.84 -13.93
CA PHE A 75 -13.42 5.96 -15.09
C PHE A 75 -13.56 4.50 -14.67
N GLN A 76 -14.79 3.97 -14.73
CA GLN A 76 -15.12 2.60 -14.31
C GLN A 76 -15.23 1.63 -15.48
N LYS A 77 -15.69 2.10 -16.65
CA LYS A 77 -15.71 1.29 -17.87
C LYS A 77 -14.33 1.37 -18.52
N VAL A 78 -13.71 0.21 -18.74
CA VAL A 78 -12.40 0.11 -19.37
C VAL A 78 -12.45 -0.87 -20.52
N LYS A 79 -11.66 -0.57 -21.55
CA LYS A 79 -11.45 -1.45 -22.70
C LYS A 79 -10.11 -2.13 -22.54
N PHE A 80 -10.04 -3.43 -22.82
CA PHE A 80 -8.80 -4.17 -22.75
C PHE A 80 -8.65 -5.19 -23.88
N ILE A 81 -7.39 -5.50 -24.20
CA ILE A 81 -6.99 -6.64 -25.03
C ILE A 81 -6.15 -7.55 -24.13
N ASP A 82 -6.48 -8.83 -24.11
CA ASP A 82 -5.81 -9.84 -23.31
C ASP A 82 -5.16 -10.88 -24.22
N THR A 83 -3.83 -10.91 -24.21
CA THR A 83 -3.06 -11.71 -25.18
C THR A 83 -1.83 -12.32 -24.50
N PRO A 84 -1.59 -13.63 -24.65
CA PRO A 84 -0.30 -14.20 -24.30
C PRO A 84 0.74 -13.78 -25.34
N ILE A 85 1.94 -13.42 -24.87
CA ILE A 85 3.07 -13.01 -25.72
C ILE A 85 4.35 -13.69 -25.26
N THR A 86 5.33 -13.73 -26.15
CA THR A 86 6.71 -14.10 -25.82
C THR A 86 7.54 -12.82 -25.77
N ILE A 87 8.43 -12.71 -24.79
CA ILE A 87 9.35 -11.58 -24.63
C ILE A 87 10.77 -12.14 -24.53
N LYS A 88 11.74 -11.42 -25.08
CA LYS A 88 13.16 -11.75 -24.92
C LYS A 88 13.53 -11.84 -23.44
N ASP A 89 14.36 -12.82 -23.10
CA ASP A 89 14.87 -13.06 -21.74
C ASP A 89 13.76 -13.43 -20.72
N TYR A 90 12.60 -13.90 -21.20
CA TYR A 90 11.55 -14.49 -20.38
C TYR A 90 11.22 -15.89 -20.90
N GLU A 91 11.32 -16.88 -20.02
CA GLU A 91 11.02 -18.26 -20.34
C GLU A 91 9.51 -18.52 -20.30
N GLY A 92 8.96 -18.99 -21.43
CA GLY A 92 7.53 -19.28 -21.57
C GLY A 92 6.71 -18.09 -22.08
N LYS A 93 5.38 -18.21 -21.95
CA LYS A 93 4.44 -17.16 -22.35
C LYS A 93 4.10 -16.30 -21.15
N ILE A 94 4.01 -15.00 -21.37
CA ILE A 94 3.54 -14.03 -20.38
C ILE A 94 2.26 -13.38 -20.88
N ARG A 95 1.32 -13.14 -19.99
CA ARG A 95 0.08 -12.45 -20.33
C ARG A 95 0.33 -10.97 -20.47
N GLN A 96 -0.12 -10.38 -21.56
CA GLN A 96 -0.15 -8.94 -21.78
C GLN A 96 -1.58 -8.43 -21.81
N LEU A 97 -1.85 -7.43 -20.96
CA LEU A 97 -3.07 -6.64 -21.00
C LEU A 97 -2.79 -5.26 -21.57
N ILE A 98 -3.45 -4.91 -22.66
CA ILE A 98 -3.45 -3.54 -23.21
C ILE A 98 -4.76 -2.89 -22.80
N ILE A 99 -4.71 -1.76 -22.10
CA ILE A 99 -5.88 -1.16 -21.46
C ILE A 99 -6.07 0.27 -21.96
N LYS A 100 -7.29 0.61 -22.37
CA LYS A 100 -7.76 1.94 -22.76
C LYS A 100 -8.81 2.45 -21.77
N ASP A 101 -9.05 3.75 -21.82
CA ASP A 101 -10.10 4.45 -21.05
C ASP A 101 -9.92 4.36 -19.53
N LEU A 102 -8.68 4.12 -19.07
CA LEU A 102 -8.29 4.09 -17.65
C LEU A 102 -8.06 5.51 -17.08
N GLY A 103 -8.54 6.56 -17.75
CA GLY A 103 -8.26 7.96 -17.44
C GLY A 103 -6.95 8.52 -18.01
N ARG A 104 -6.32 7.80 -18.95
CA ARG A 104 -5.16 8.25 -19.73
C ARG A 104 -5.52 8.24 -21.21
N GLU A 105 -5.03 9.21 -21.97
CA GLU A 105 -5.23 9.26 -23.42
C GLU A 105 -4.56 8.09 -24.15
N SER A 106 -3.37 7.69 -23.69
CA SER A 106 -2.60 6.61 -24.31
C SER A 106 -2.82 5.25 -23.62
N PRO A 107 -2.92 4.14 -24.40
CA PRO A 107 -3.12 2.79 -23.86
C PRO A 107 -2.03 2.37 -22.88
N THR A 108 -2.43 1.79 -21.75
CA THR A 108 -1.51 1.25 -20.73
C THR A 108 -1.25 -0.22 -20.99
N PHE A 109 0.01 -0.64 -20.94
CA PHE A 109 0.40 -2.03 -21.12
C PHE A 109 0.78 -2.62 -19.78
N MET A 110 0.23 -3.78 -19.44
CA MET A 110 0.54 -4.54 -18.24
C MET A 110 1.00 -5.95 -18.62
N LEU A 111 1.88 -6.51 -17.78
CA LEU A 111 2.36 -7.87 -17.87
C LEU A 111 2.00 -8.61 -16.59
N SER A 112 1.61 -9.87 -16.74
CA SER A 112 1.39 -10.79 -15.62
C SER A 112 1.69 -12.23 -16.04
N ASN A 113 2.20 -13.03 -15.12
CA ASN A 113 2.26 -14.50 -15.28
C ASN A 113 1.00 -15.19 -14.71
N ASP A 114 0.05 -14.42 -14.16
CA ASP A 114 -1.25 -14.93 -13.72
C ASP A 114 -2.21 -15.05 -14.92
N ILE A 115 -2.30 -16.28 -15.42
CA ILE A 115 -3.20 -16.65 -16.52
C ILE A 115 -4.59 -17.07 -16.05
N LYS A 116 -4.76 -17.36 -14.75
CA LYS A 116 -5.99 -17.91 -14.19
C LYS A 116 -6.97 -16.80 -13.79
N SER A 117 -6.46 -15.71 -13.24
CA SER A 117 -7.30 -14.57 -12.85
C SER A 117 -7.95 -13.92 -14.05
N SER A 118 -9.16 -13.38 -13.87
CA SER A 118 -9.81 -12.58 -14.91
C SER A 118 -9.02 -11.29 -15.20
N ALA A 119 -9.07 -10.79 -16.44
CA ALA A 119 -8.43 -9.52 -16.80
C ALA A 119 -8.96 -8.37 -15.91
N ARG A 120 -10.27 -8.39 -15.62
CA ARG A 120 -10.91 -7.47 -14.67
C ARG A 120 -10.21 -7.46 -13.30
N ASN A 121 -9.92 -8.63 -12.73
CA ASN A 121 -9.26 -8.73 -11.43
C ASN A 121 -7.84 -8.17 -11.48
N ILE A 122 -7.06 -8.52 -12.51
CA ILE A 122 -5.70 -8.00 -12.70
C ILE A 122 -5.69 -6.46 -12.81
N ILE A 123 -6.57 -5.90 -13.64
CA ILE A 123 -6.68 -4.44 -13.83
C ILE A 123 -7.13 -3.76 -12.53
N THR A 124 -8.07 -4.37 -11.81
CA THR A 124 -8.58 -3.84 -10.53
C THR A 124 -7.46 -3.83 -9.47
N LEU A 125 -6.77 -4.95 -9.28
CA LEU A 125 -5.64 -5.08 -8.35
C LEU A 125 -4.55 -4.05 -8.65
N TYR A 126 -4.15 -3.91 -9.92
CA TYR A 126 -3.16 -2.91 -10.30
C TYR A 126 -3.63 -1.48 -10.04
N SER A 127 -4.90 -1.19 -10.27
CA SER A 127 -5.44 0.16 -10.04
C SER A 127 -5.43 0.60 -8.58
N GLN A 128 -5.39 -0.34 -7.64
CA GLN A 128 -5.30 -0.03 -6.20
C GLN A 128 -3.92 0.50 -5.79
N ARG A 129 -2.89 0.38 -6.64
CA ARG A 129 -1.54 0.93 -6.38
C ARG A 129 -1.57 2.42 -6.02
N ALA A 130 -2.42 3.22 -6.66
CA ALA A 130 -2.53 4.64 -6.37
C ALA A 130 -2.91 4.93 -4.91
N ARG A 131 -3.62 4.01 -4.23
CA ARG A 131 -3.91 4.14 -2.79
C ARG A 131 -2.65 3.99 -1.94
N ILE A 132 -1.70 3.15 -2.37
CA ILE A 132 -0.42 2.98 -1.69
C ILE A 132 0.40 4.26 -1.84
N GLU A 133 0.50 4.81 -3.05
CA GLU A 133 1.21 6.08 -3.31
C GLU A 133 0.58 7.25 -2.56
N ASN A 134 -0.75 7.36 -2.56
CA ASN A 134 -1.45 8.37 -1.77
C ASN A 134 -1.20 8.20 -0.26
N SER A 135 -1.19 6.96 0.24
CA SER A 135 -0.87 6.69 1.65
C SER A 135 0.56 7.10 1.99
N ILE A 136 1.53 6.87 1.09
CA ILE A 136 2.92 7.31 1.26
C ILE A 136 2.99 8.84 1.25
N GLY A 137 2.35 9.51 0.29
CA GLY A 137 2.31 10.98 0.23
C GLY A 137 1.61 11.61 1.44
N GLU A 138 0.55 10.99 1.97
CA GLU A 138 -0.08 11.42 3.22
C GLU A 138 0.85 11.27 4.42
N ASN A 139 1.65 10.19 4.48
CA ASN A 139 2.65 10.02 5.53
C ASN A 139 3.77 11.08 5.42
N VAL A 140 4.35 11.27 4.24
CA VAL A 140 5.41 12.26 3.98
C VAL A 140 4.96 13.65 4.41
N ASN A 141 3.77 14.06 3.98
CA ASN A 141 3.21 15.37 4.33
C ASN A 141 2.89 15.51 5.82
N PHE A 142 2.39 14.45 6.48
CA PHE A 142 2.02 14.50 7.89
C PHE A 142 3.22 14.44 8.83
N PHE A 143 4.25 13.67 8.48
CA PHE A 143 5.49 13.53 9.24
C PHE A 143 6.58 14.53 8.80
N HIS A 144 6.26 15.45 7.89
CA HIS A 144 7.15 16.51 7.41
C HIS A 144 8.50 16.01 6.86
N LEU A 145 8.49 14.90 6.13
CA LEU A 145 9.70 14.34 5.50
C LEU A 145 10.33 15.24 4.43
N ASP A 146 9.61 16.26 3.94
CA ASP A 146 10.15 17.25 3.00
C ASP A 146 10.87 18.42 3.72
N CYS A 147 10.87 18.42 5.06
CA CYS A 147 11.53 19.42 5.91
C CYS A 147 12.64 18.80 6.76
N LEU A 148 13.41 17.87 6.18
CA LEU A 148 14.62 17.32 6.81
C LEU A 148 15.61 18.46 7.03
N SER A 149 15.73 18.91 8.27
CA SER A 149 16.59 20.04 8.67
C SER A 149 18.05 19.65 8.92
N SER A 150 18.54 18.55 8.33
CA SER A 150 19.87 18.01 8.63
C SER A 150 20.61 17.51 7.38
N ASP A 151 21.77 18.12 7.10
CA ASP A 151 22.67 17.81 5.99
C ASP A 151 23.51 16.52 6.17
N LEU A 152 23.35 15.81 7.30
CA LEU A 152 24.09 14.58 7.62
C LEU A 152 23.26 13.35 7.25
N ALA A 153 23.80 12.48 6.38
CA ALA A 153 23.14 11.28 5.86
C ALA A 153 22.59 10.33 6.95
N LEU A 154 23.23 10.27 8.13
CA LEU A 154 22.77 9.47 9.27
C LEU A 154 21.42 9.92 9.83
N ASN A 155 21.14 11.23 9.81
CA ASN A 155 19.87 11.78 10.30
C ASN A 155 18.74 11.49 9.31
N VAL A 156 19.03 11.50 8.00
CA VAL A 156 18.04 11.16 6.95
C VAL A 156 17.53 9.73 7.11
N ASP A 157 18.43 8.76 7.29
CA ASP A 157 18.03 7.35 7.46
C ASP A 157 17.20 7.12 8.72
N PHE A 158 17.54 7.83 9.81
CA PHE A 158 16.79 7.77 11.06
C PHE A 158 15.39 8.41 10.93
N ASP A 159 15.29 9.57 10.27
CA ASP A 159 14.03 10.27 10.06
C ASP A 159 13.09 9.46 9.16
N VAL A 160 13.62 8.85 8.10
CA VAL A 160 12.86 7.92 7.25
C VAL A 160 12.40 6.70 8.05
N THR A 161 13.28 6.09 8.83
CA THR A 161 12.95 4.92 9.65
C THR A 161 11.86 5.23 10.67
N THR A 162 12.00 6.34 11.39
CA THR A 162 11.03 6.81 12.38
C THR A 162 9.68 7.12 11.75
N THR A 163 9.68 7.69 10.54
CA THR A 163 8.45 7.96 9.79
C THR A 163 7.73 6.68 9.35
N VAL A 164 8.49 5.68 8.87
CA VAL A 164 7.91 4.37 8.53
C VAL A 164 7.30 3.72 9.78
N LEU A 165 8.02 3.75 10.91
CA LEU A 165 7.52 3.26 12.19
C LEU A 165 6.24 3.98 12.62
N ALA A 166 6.24 5.31 12.57
CA ALA A 166 5.07 6.10 12.91
C ALA A 166 3.88 5.75 12.01
N SER A 167 4.07 5.64 10.70
CA SER A 167 3.00 5.22 9.77
C SER A 167 2.44 3.83 10.11
N LEU A 168 3.31 2.88 10.46
CA LEU A 168 2.89 1.54 10.89
C LEU A 168 2.07 1.60 12.19
N LEU A 169 2.49 2.40 13.17
CA LEU A 169 1.74 2.59 14.42
C LEU A 169 0.35 3.21 14.17
N TYR A 170 0.23 4.20 13.28
CA TYR A 170 -1.07 4.75 12.90
C TYR A 170 -1.95 3.75 12.17
N ARG A 171 -1.36 2.89 11.31
CA ARG A 171 -2.11 1.81 10.63
C ARG A 171 -2.58 0.75 11.62
N MET A 172 -1.74 0.39 12.59
CA MET A 172 -2.13 -0.50 13.70
C MET A 172 -3.26 0.11 14.52
N LEU A 173 -3.17 1.40 14.87
CA LEU A 173 -4.23 2.12 15.57
C LEU A 173 -5.53 2.11 14.77
N ALA A 174 -5.49 2.44 13.47
CA ALA A 174 -6.65 2.42 12.58
C ALA A 174 -7.35 1.06 12.59
N SER A 175 -6.59 -0.04 12.53
CA SER A 175 -7.12 -1.40 12.54
C SER A 175 -7.88 -1.78 13.82
N LYS A 176 -7.67 -1.05 14.91
CA LYS A 176 -8.34 -1.25 16.20
C LYS A 176 -9.55 -0.33 16.41
N LEU A 177 -9.73 0.69 15.56
CA LEU A 177 -10.79 1.68 15.69
C LEU A 177 -11.89 1.39 14.67
N SER A 178 -13.00 0.85 15.15
CA SER A 178 -14.15 0.48 14.32
C SER A 178 -14.63 1.65 13.45
N GLY A 179 -14.68 1.44 12.14
CA GLY A 179 -15.11 2.45 11.15
C GLY A 179 -14.01 3.43 10.71
N PHE A 180 -12.78 3.28 11.21
CA PHE A 180 -11.62 4.11 10.88
C PHE A 180 -10.47 3.34 10.23
N GLU A 181 -10.67 2.09 9.84
CA GLU A 181 -9.63 1.16 9.37
C GLU A 181 -8.94 1.63 8.08
N SER A 182 -9.64 2.44 7.28
CA SER A 182 -9.15 2.98 6.01
C SER A 182 -8.65 4.42 6.08
N TYR A 183 -8.64 5.04 7.27
CA TYR A 183 -8.28 6.45 7.45
C TYR A 183 -6.76 6.63 7.62
N GLY A 184 -6.24 7.72 7.04
CA GLY A 184 -4.83 8.07 7.13
C GLY A 184 -4.44 8.77 8.46
N PRO A 185 -3.13 8.89 8.73
CA PRO A 185 -2.60 9.41 10.00
C PRO A 185 -3.14 10.78 10.40
N LYS A 186 -3.29 11.71 9.44
CA LYS A 186 -3.76 13.08 9.71
C LYS A 186 -5.15 13.12 10.35
N LEU A 187 -6.09 12.31 9.85
CA LEU A 187 -7.46 12.25 10.39
C LEU A 187 -7.50 11.52 11.72
N LEU A 188 -6.74 10.43 11.86
CA LEU A 188 -6.59 9.70 13.11
C LEU A 188 -6.02 10.58 14.21
N PHE A 189 -4.94 11.32 13.91
CA PHE A 189 -4.33 12.28 14.82
C PHE A 189 -5.36 13.31 15.28
N ARG A 190 -6.04 14.00 14.35
CA ARG A 190 -7.04 15.02 14.70
C ARG A 190 -8.18 14.48 15.56
N LYS A 191 -8.67 13.27 15.29
CA LYS A 191 -9.85 12.71 15.96
C LYS A 191 -9.53 12.05 17.30
N PHE A 192 -8.40 11.36 17.40
CA PHE A 192 -8.10 10.47 18.54
C PHE A 192 -6.88 10.89 19.36
N ILE A 193 -5.87 11.52 18.75
CA ILE A 193 -4.61 11.85 19.45
C ILE A 193 -4.59 13.31 19.90
N LEU A 194 -4.94 14.25 19.02
CA LEU A 194 -5.01 15.68 19.28
C LEU A 194 -6.25 15.99 20.14
N SER A 195 -6.13 15.67 21.42
CA SER A 195 -7.18 15.86 22.41
C SER A 195 -6.61 16.36 23.73
N LYS A 196 -7.42 17.15 24.45
CA LYS A 196 -7.11 17.48 25.83
C LYS A 196 -7.35 16.23 26.68
N ALA A 197 -6.35 15.85 27.46
CA ALA A 197 -6.43 14.80 28.45
C ALA A 197 -5.65 15.23 29.69
N THR A 198 -6.12 14.83 30.87
CA THR A 198 -5.36 15.01 32.10
C THR A 198 -4.56 13.74 32.34
N VAL A 199 -3.23 13.87 32.44
CA VAL A 199 -2.34 12.74 32.70
C VAL A 199 -1.89 12.79 34.16
N MET A 200 -2.15 11.71 34.89
CA MET A 200 -1.71 11.54 36.27
C MET A 200 -0.74 10.37 36.35
N VAL A 201 0.50 10.65 36.74
CA VAL A 201 1.53 9.63 36.93
C VAL A 201 1.59 9.26 38.40
N THR A 202 1.41 7.98 38.68
CA THR A 202 1.52 7.39 40.03
C THR A 202 2.69 6.40 40.06
N PRO A 203 3.15 5.97 41.25
CA PRO A 203 4.20 4.95 41.33
C PRO A 203 3.86 3.67 40.55
N GLN A 204 2.59 3.26 40.51
CA GLN A 204 2.14 2.01 39.91
C GLN A 204 1.67 2.14 38.45
N ALA A 205 1.13 3.30 38.05
CA ALA A 205 0.46 3.45 36.76
C ALA A 205 0.47 4.89 36.22
N ILE A 206 0.29 5.01 34.90
CA ILE A 206 0.04 6.26 34.18
C ILE A 206 -1.45 6.27 33.83
N LYS A 207 -2.22 7.17 34.46
CA LYS A 207 -3.65 7.31 34.23
C LYS A 207 -3.90 8.47 33.27
N VAL A 208 -4.60 8.19 32.17
CA VAL A 208 -4.94 9.20 31.15
C VAL A 208 -6.45 9.41 31.17
N TYR A 209 -6.88 10.58 31.66
CA TYR A 209 -8.28 10.97 31.74
C TYR A 209 -8.69 11.72 30.47
N PHE A 210 -9.58 11.12 29.70
CA PHE A 210 -10.09 11.71 28.46
C PHE A 210 -11.11 12.81 28.76
N SER A 211 -11.04 13.90 28.01
CA SER A 211 -12.13 14.88 27.97
C SER A 211 -13.36 14.33 27.26
N LYS A 212 -14.56 14.82 27.57
CA LYS A 212 -15.81 14.39 26.91
C LYS A 212 -15.74 14.67 25.40
N ARG A 213 -15.82 13.61 24.59
CA ARG A 213 -15.86 13.68 23.13
C ARG A 213 -16.74 12.59 22.54
N SER A 214 -17.32 12.87 21.39
CA SER A 214 -18.18 11.95 20.63
C SER A 214 -17.48 10.67 20.18
N HIS A 215 -16.15 10.67 20.05
CA HIS A 215 -15.37 9.51 19.59
C HIS A 215 -14.80 8.65 20.74
N ASN A 216 -14.99 9.04 22.02
CA ASN A 216 -14.54 8.26 23.17
C ASN A 216 -15.12 6.83 23.23
N PRO A 217 -16.40 6.59 22.86
CA PRO A 217 -16.94 5.23 22.82
C PRO A 217 -16.14 4.28 21.93
N ILE A 218 -15.57 4.79 20.82
CA ILE A 218 -14.78 4.00 19.88
C ILE A 218 -13.43 3.62 20.50
N VAL A 219 -12.77 4.55 21.19
CA VAL A 219 -11.50 4.28 21.91
C VAL A 219 -11.72 3.30 23.06
N LYS A 220 -12.81 3.47 23.81
CA LYS A 220 -13.22 2.57 24.89
C LYS A 220 -13.47 1.15 24.38
N ALA A 221 -14.15 1.01 23.25
CA ALA A 221 -14.40 -0.29 22.61
C ALA A 221 -13.10 -0.94 22.09
N ALA A 222 -12.16 -0.15 21.59
CA ALA A 222 -10.86 -0.63 21.12
C ALA A 222 -9.97 -1.19 22.25
N ALA A 223 -10.25 -0.81 23.51
CA ALA A 223 -9.59 -1.34 24.71
C ALA A 223 -8.04 -1.32 24.64
N LEU A 224 -7.49 -0.21 24.13
CA LEU A 224 -6.06 -0.08 23.79
C LEU A 224 -5.12 -0.29 24.98
N ASP A 225 -5.56 0.01 26.20
CA ASP A 225 -4.81 -0.20 27.44
C ASP A 225 -4.76 -1.65 27.91
N LYS A 226 -5.76 -2.47 27.59
CA LYS A 226 -5.83 -3.86 28.09
C LYS A 226 -4.69 -4.74 27.56
N THR A 227 -4.22 -4.45 26.36
CA THR A 227 -3.13 -5.20 25.70
C THR A 227 -1.79 -4.45 25.74
N ALA A 228 -1.73 -3.28 26.38
CA ALA A 228 -0.52 -2.48 26.41
C ALA A 228 0.49 -3.08 27.39
N PRO A 229 1.72 -3.41 26.95
CA PRO A 229 2.77 -3.81 27.87
C PRO A 229 3.14 -2.63 28.79
N PRO A 230 3.67 -2.90 30.00
CA PRO A 230 4.21 -1.84 30.85
C PRO A 230 5.30 -1.05 30.12
N VAL A 231 5.34 0.25 30.35
CA VAL A 231 6.33 1.12 29.70
C VAL A 231 7.64 1.04 30.49
N THR A 232 8.63 0.34 29.92
CA THR A 232 9.87 -0.02 30.62
C THR A 232 10.68 1.20 31.07
N TRP A 233 10.84 2.18 30.19
CA TRP A 233 11.54 3.43 30.50
C TRP A 233 10.75 4.40 31.39
N LEU A 234 9.49 4.10 31.72
CA LEU A 234 8.69 4.84 32.71
C LEU A 234 8.49 4.02 33.97
N GLY A 235 9.53 3.30 34.42
CA GLY A 235 9.53 2.53 35.66
C GLY A 235 8.58 1.33 35.63
N ASN A 236 8.44 0.67 34.47
CA ASN A 236 7.54 -0.46 34.25
C ASN A 236 6.07 -0.16 34.64
N ARG A 237 5.62 1.10 34.47
CA ARG A 237 4.25 1.50 34.77
C ARG A 237 3.29 1.09 33.66
N ARG A 238 2.09 0.64 34.04
CA ARG A 238 1.01 0.38 33.08
C ARG A 238 0.25 1.66 32.74
N THR A 239 -0.19 1.77 31.51
CA THR A 239 -1.06 2.87 31.05
C THR A 239 -2.52 2.47 31.21
N LEU A 240 -3.32 3.32 31.83
CA LEU A 240 -4.76 3.13 32.03
C LEU A 240 -5.52 4.27 31.36
N LEU A 241 -6.49 3.95 30.51
CA LEU A 241 -7.30 4.96 29.83
C LEU A 241 -8.64 5.11 30.56
N ILE A 242 -8.90 6.31 31.06
CA ILE A 242 -10.09 6.63 31.86
C ILE A 242 -11.01 7.51 31.03
N TYR A 243 -12.21 7.01 30.77
CA TYR A 243 -13.21 7.66 29.93
C TYR A 243 -14.31 8.29 30.81
N PRO A 244 -14.82 9.48 30.44
CA PRO A 244 -15.94 10.13 31.12
C PRO A 244 -17.29 9.48 30.79
#